data_AF-A0A928HJ11-F1
#
_entry.id   AF-A0A928HJ11-F1
#
_cell.length_a   1.000
_cell.length_b   1.000
_cell.length_c   1.000
_cell.angle_alpha   90.00
_cell.angle_beta   90.00
_cell.angle_gamma   90.00
#
_symmetry.space_group_name_H-M   'P 1'
#
loop_
_entity.id
_entity.type
_entity.pdbx_description
1 polymer ?
#
loop_
_entity_poly.entity_id
_entity_poly.type
_entity_poly.pdbx_seq_one_letter_code
_entity_poly.pdbx_strand_id
1 'polypeptide(L)'
;MVPNHSLTPPIRSRKILFRFIFVSLLLSFFINSSALGSDVTRWGAKISKTKFGETAPPTLKLPEGWRLLEDEKFTGLNPREYYFTIEADGKNLPAPEISVSWPNVSVSTVYGAQWLNPNETGELKLRLHSSKAPTGFTSVLPKSGAVSMGIFHNVEGLQAGKYRGIPYPKNEIQAHLNYLFAAREMMREMGFTDSEDSVKGTINLYGFETNFPNGHVDFPPHFHIMLMWNGWQDNHFCHYILNEKGRIIHNSAQVMENGITIREKTGIQPLGSTMEFPDATGKIRFSVYLREDGTGLEMSVPGMKKQAMIRSE
;
A
#
# COMPACT_ATOMS: atom_id res chain seq x y z
N MET A 1 -62.40 23.78 -6.57
CA MET A 1 -63.29 24.06 -5.43
C MET A 1 -62.54 23.74 -4.15
N VAL A 2 -62.57 24.67 -3.19
CA VAL A 2 -62.18 24.59 -1.76
C VAL A 2 -63.53 24.78 -1.00
N PRO A 3 -63.82 24.27 0.22
CA PRO A 3 -62.97 24.01 1.40
C PRO A 3 -63.09 22.52 1.90
N ASN A 4 -62.80 22.08 3.14
CA ASN A 4 -62.64 22.78 4.43
C ASN A 4 -61.73 22.08 5.47
N HIS A 5 -61.56 22.77 6.60
CA HIS A 5 -60.69 22.59 7.76
C HIS A 5 -61.17 21.67 8.91
N SER A 6 -60.20 21.10 9.64
CA SER A 6 -60.07 21.14 11.14
C SER A 6 -58.71 20.52 11.53
N LEU A 7 -57.69 21.25 11.97
CA LEU A 7 -57.43 21.84 13.31
C LEU A 7 -57.36 20.85 14.49
N THR A 8 -56.31 21.02 15.30
CA THR A 8 -55.75 20.11 16.32
C THR A 8 -56.35 20.29 17.72
N PRO A 9 -56.00 19.41 18.69
CA PRO A 9 -55.13 19.87 19.78
C PRO A 9 -54.06 18.85 20.24
N PRO A 10 -53.03 19.27 21.01
CA PRO A 10 -51.95 18.40 21.49
C PRO A 10 -52.24 17.79 22.88
N ILE A 11 -51.67 16.62 23.17
CA ILE A 11 -51.70 16.01 24.52
C ILE A 11 -50.28 15.90 25.10
N ARG A 12 -50.10 16.45 26.30
CA ARG A 12 -48.84 16.42 27.07
C ARG A 12 -48.69 15.13 27.89
N SER A 13 -47.46 14.61 27.89
CA SER A 13 -46.76 13.91 28.98
C SER A 13 -47.55 13.11 30.03
N ARG A 14 -47.18 11.83 30.20
CA ARG A 14 -47.07 11.22 31.53
C ARG A 14 -45.72 10.53 31.70
N LYS A 15 -45.08 10.80 32.84
CA LYS A 15 -43.89 10.10 33.34
C LYS A 15 -44.32 8.70 33.76
N ILE A 16 -43.53 7.67 33.45
CA ILE A 16 -43.56 6.41 34.18
C ILE A 16 -42.19 6.18 34.81
N LEU A 17 -42.24 5.81 36.08
CA LEU A 17 -41.13 5.69 37.00
C LEU A 17 -40.76 4.21 37.09
N PHE A 18 -39.52 3.84 36.77
CA PHE A 18 -38.93 2.59 37.25
C PHE A 18 -37.64 2.90 38.01
N ARG A 19 -37.59 2.42 39.25
CA ARG A 19 -36.45 2.46 40.18
C ARG A 19 -35.96 1.02 40.39
N PHE A 20 -34.78 0.91 41.01
CA PHE A 20 -34.09 -0.32 41.42
C PHE A 20 -33.41 -1.06 40.24
N ILE A 21 -32.19 -1.61 40.37
CA ILE A 21 -31.35 -1.90 41.55
C ILE A 21 -29.93 -1.32 41.39
N PHE A 22 -29.31 -0.98 42.52
CA PHE A 22 -27.90 -0.59 42.64
C PHE A 22 -27.00 -1.84 42.64
N VAL A 23 -26.05 -1.96 41.71
CA VAL A 23 -24.89 -2.85 41.87
C VAL A 23 -23.63 -2.05 41.53
N SER A 24 -22.74 -1.94 42.51
CA SER A 24 -21.43 -1.33 42.38
C SER A 24 -20.44 -2.38 41.87
N LEU A 25 -19.58 -2.05 40.90
CA LEU A 25 -18.14 -2.33 40.98
C LEU A 25 -17.35 -1.71 39.81
N LEU A 26 -16.03 -1.58 40.04
CA LEU A 26 -14.96 -1.39 39.06
C LEU A 26 -14.98 -0.06 38.28
N LEU A 27 -14.50 0.96 38.99
CA LEU A 27 -13.69 2.02 38.43
C LEU A 27 -12.48 1.41 37.70
N SER A 28 -12.58 1.22 36.38
CA SER A 28 -11.45 0.77 35.56
C SER A 28 -10.35 1.84 35.58
N PHE A 29 -9.34 1.63 36.40
CA PHE A 29 -8.04 2.24 36.18
C PHE A 29 -7.58 1.88 34.78
N PHE A 30 -7.59 2.85 33.87
CA PHE A 30 -6.69 2.82 32.72
C PHE A 30 -5.27 2.97 33.26
N ILE A 31 -4.72 1.84 33.74
CA ILE A 31 -3.28 1.65 33.70
C ILE A 31 -2.94 1.80 32.22
N ASN A 32 -2.32 2.94 31.87
CA ASN A 32 -1.55 3.04 30.65
C ASN A 32 -0.41 2.05 30.78
N SER A 33 -0.71 0.80 30.45
CA SER A 33 0.25 -0.21 30.07
C SER A 33 0.84 0.28 28.76
N SER A 34 1.77 1.22 28.87
CA SER A 34 2.88 1.35 27.96
C SER A 34 3.53 -0.03 27.95
N ALA A 35 3.04 -0.91 27.09
CA ALA A 35 3.69 -2.17 26.83
C ALA A 35 5.10 -1.76 26.41
N LEU A 36 6.08 -2.11 27.24
CA LEU A 36 7.47 -2.15 26.85
C LEU A 36 7.52 -3.16 25.72
N GLY A 37 7.28 -2.68 24.49
CA GLY A 37 7.36 -3.47 23.30
C GLY A 37 8.75 -4.05 23.31
N SER A 38 8.84 -5.37 23.49
CA SER A 38 10.10 -6.09 23.38
C SER A 38 10.77 -5.62 22.11
N ASP A 39 11.98 -5.08 22.22
CA ASP A 39 12.79 -4.77 21.04
C ASP A 39 12.90 -6.09 20.26
N VAL A 40 12.25 -6.18 19.10
CA VAL A 40 12.24 -7.37 18.25
C VAL A 40 12.97 -7.10 16.95
N THR A 41 13.75 -8.08 16.50
CA THR A 41 14.33 -8.06 15.16
C THR A 41 13.51 -8.98 14.27
N ARG A 42 13.21 -8.51 13.06
CA ARG A 42 12.47 -9.27 12.04
C ARG A 42 13.29 -9.44 10.79
N TRP A 43 13.12 -10.59 10.14
CA TRP A 43 13.62 -10.88 8.80
C TRP A 43 12.56 -11.67 8.03
N GLY A 44 12.39 -11.42 6.74
CA GLY A 44 11.39 -12.10 5.93
C GLY A 44 11.81 -12.27 4.49
N ALA A 45 11.27 -13.30 3.85
CA ALA A 45 11.62 -13.68 2.49
C ALA A 45 10.43 -14.29 1.75
N LYS A 46 10.61 -14.47 0.44
CA LYS A 46 9.68 -15.15 -0.46
C LYS A 46 10.43 -16.20 -1.27
N ILE A 47 9.81 -17.36 -1.47
CA ILE A 47 10.35 -18.48 -2.24
C ILE A 47 9.35 -18.78 -3.36
N SER A 48 9.75 -18.53 -4.60
CA SER A 48 8.90 -18.74 -5.79
C SER A 48 9.10 -20.13 -6.39
N LYS A 49 8.00 -20.74 -6.85
CA LYS A 49 7.95 -22.03 -7.51
C LYS A 49 8.23 -21.86 -9.01
N THR A 50 9.03 -22.75 -9.60
CA THR A 50 9.27 -22.79 -11.05
C THR A 50 8.00 -23.09 -11.86
N LYS A 51 7.06 -23.85 -11.28
CA LYS A 51 5.76 -24.18 -11.86
C LYS A 51 4.67 -23.75 -10.89
N PHE A 52 3.60 -23.14 -11.39
CA PHE A 52 2.47 -22.77 -10.54
C PHE A 52 1.62 -24.00 -10.23
N GLY A 53 1.06 -24.03 -9.03
CA GLY A 53 0.20 -25.10 -8.55
C GLY A 53 0.06 -25.06 -7.04
N GLU A 54 -1.01 -25.67 -6.55
CA GLU A 54 -1.18 -25.94 -5.13
C GLU A 54 -0.13 -26.96 -4.66
N THR A 55 0.37 -26.78 -3.45
CA THR A 55 1.42 -27.60 -2.84
C THR A 55 1.15 -27.69 -1.35
N ALA A 56 1.76 -28.64 -0.64
CA ALA A 56 1.94 -28.50 0.80
C ALA A 56 2.80 -27.26 1.12
N PRO A 57 2.67 -26.66 2.32
CA PRO A 57 3.61 -25.66 2.80
C PRO A 57 4.99 -26.30 3.05
N PRO A 58 6.10 -25.54 2.91
CA PRO A 58 7.42 -26.00 3.29
C PRO A 58 7.57 -26.14 4.81
N THR A 59 8.55 -26.92 5.26
CA THR A 59 9.01 -26.93 6.66
C THR A 59 10.24 -26.04 6.80
N LEU A 60 10.25 -25.15 7.80
CA LEU A 60 11.36 -24.25 8.10
C LEU A 60 12.11 -24.76 9.34
N LYS A 61 13.43 -24.89 9.24
CA LYS A 61 14.34 -25.03 10.38
C LYS A 61 14.91 -23.65 10.70
N LEU A 62 14.52 -23.10 11.84
CA LEU A 62 14.99 -21.81 12.35
C LEU A 62 16.10 -22.02 13.39
N PRO A 63 17.06 -21.09 13.54
CA PRO A 63 17.97 -21.09 14.68
C PRO A 63 17.23 -20.89 16.01
N GLU A 64 17.88 -21.27 17.10
CA GLU A 64 17.38 -21.04 18.46
C GLU A 64 17.05 -19.55 18.70
N GLY A 65 15.95 -19.29 19.42
CA GLY A 65 15.44 -17.94 19.68
C GLY A 65 14.62 -17.31 18.54
N TRP A 66 14.61 -17.87 17.33
CA TRP A 66 13.79 -17.39 16.21
C TRP A 66 12.45 -18.14 16.12
N ARG A 67 11.38 -17.39 15.86
CA ARG A 67 10.01 -17.90 15.69
C ARG A 67 9.38 -17.42 14.39
N LEU A 68 8.52 -18.24 13.81
CA LEU A 68 7.69 -17.89 12.64
C LEU A 68 6.50 -17.04 13.07
N LEU A 69 6.16 -16.02 12.29
CA LEU A 69 4.93 -15.26 12.49
C LEU A 69 3.81 -15.85 11.62
N GLU A 70 2.86 -16.55 12.24
CA GLU A 70 1.85 -17.38 11.55
C GLU A 70 0.63 -16.62 10.99
N ASP A 71 0.46 -15.34 11.32
CA ASP A 71 -0.60 -14.48 10.77
C ASP A 71 -0.45 -14.37 9.24
N GLU A 72 -1.56 -14.37 8.49
CA GLU A 72 -1.59 -14.27 7.01
C GLU A 72 -0.76 -13.08 6.50
N LYS A 73 -0.72 -11.98 7.26
CA LYS A 73 0.07 -10.81 6.91
C LYS A 73 1.56 -11.15 6.87
N PHE A 74 2.06 -12.08 7.67
CA PHE A 74 3.48 -12.39 7.76
C PHE A 74 3.87 -13.66 7.03
N THR A 75 3.02 -14.69 7.05
CA THR A 75 3.29 -15.99 6.43
C THR A 75 2.10 -16.46 5.61
N GLY A 76 2.37 -17.02 4.43
CA GLY A 76 1.33 -17.54 3.58
C GLY A 76 1.85 -18.33 2.39
N LEU A 77 0.97 -19.17 1.85
CA LEU A 77 1.20 -20.00 0.69
C LEU A 77 0.18 -19.67 -0.38
N ASN A 78 0.63 -19.57 -1.62
CA ASN A 78 -0.23 -19.44 -2.79
C ASN A 78 0.28 -20.34 -3.95
N PRO A 79 -0.41 -20.41 -5.10
CA PRO A 79 0.01 -21.24 -6.22
C PRO A 79 1.39 -20.92 -6.81
N ARG A 80 1.98 -19.75 -6.55
CA ARG A 80 3.31 -19.35 -7.09
C ARG A 80 4.43 -19.28 -6.06
N GLU A 81 4.13 -18.98 -4.81
CA GLU A 81 5.16 -18.71 -3.80
C GLU A 81 4.73 -19.09 -2.39
N TYR A 82 5.73 -19.23 -1.53
CA TYR A 82 5.59 -19.20 -0.08
C TYR A 82 6.32 -17.96 0.44
N TYR A 83 5.64 -17.15 1.25
CA TYR A 83 6.22 -16.00 1.92
C TYR A 83 6.17 -16.19 3.42
N PHE A 84 7.15 -15.63 4.13
CA PHE A 84 7.24 -15.74 5.59
C PHE A 84 8.04 -14.59 6.18
N THR A 85 7.74 -14.28 7.44
CA THR A 85 8.55 -13.41 8.30
C THR A 85 8.82 -14.14 9.61
N ILE A 86 10.07 -14.15 10.04
CA ILE A 86 10.49 -14.63 11.35
C ILE A 86 10.91 -13.46 12.24
N GLU A 87 10.81 -13.66 13.55
CA GLU A 87 11.27 -12.69 14.54
C GLU A 87 12.00 -13.36 15.70
N ALA A 88 12.80 -12.57 16.41
CA ALA A 88 13.47 -12.93 17.65
C ALA A 88 13.52 -11.72 18.59
N ASP A 89 13.60 -12.01 19.89
CA ASP A 89 13.68 -10.97 20.92
C ASP A 89 15.12 -10.44 21.03
N GLY A 90 15.26 -9.13 20.92
CA GLY A 90 16.53 -8.41 20.80
C GLY A 90 16.50 -7.40 19.64
N LYS A 91 17.19 -6.27 19.81
CA LYS A 91 17.31 -5.21 18.80
C LYS A 91 18.49 -5.48 17.86
N ASN A 92 18.32 -5.19 16.57
CA ASN A 92 19.39 -5.24 15.56
C ASN A 92 20.15 -6.58 15.52
N LEU A 93 19.47 -7.70 15.77
CA LEU A 93 20.07 -9.02 15.68
C LEU A 93 20.58 -9.28 14.25
N PRO A 94 21.72 -9.98 14.09
CA PRO A 94 22.26 -10.29 12.77
C PRO A 94 21.26 -11.14 11.98
N ALA A 95 21.36 -11.05 10.65
CA ALA A 95 20.51 -11.82 9.77
C ALA A 95 20.78 -13.33 9.92
N PRO A 96 19.77 -14.15 10.24
CA PRO A 96 19.96 -15.58 10.46
C PRO A 96 20.12 -16.34 9.15
N GLU A 97 20.79 -17.48 9.25
CA GLU A 97 20.69 -18.55 8.26
C GLU A 97 19.57 -19.51 8.68
N ILE A 98 18.75 -19.90 7.72
CA ILE A 98 17.68 -20.87 7.91
C ILE A 98 17.80 -21.98 6.87
N SER A 99 17.15 -23.11 7.13
CA SER A 99 16.98 -24.18 6.14
C SER A 99 15.49 -24.40 5.84
N VAL A 100 15.16 -24.60 4.57
CA VAL A 100 13.78 -24.78 4.10
C VAL A 100 13.68 -26.07 3.32
N SER A 101 12.84 -26.99 3.78
CA SER A 101 12.51 -28.22 3.06
C SER A 101 11.17 -28.05 2.35
N TRP A 102 11.15 -28.18 1.02
CA TRP A 102 9.92 -28.11 0.22
C TRP A 102 9.79 -29.33 -0.72
N PRO A 103 9.37 -30.49 -0.19
CA PRO A 103 9.29 -31.72 -0.98
C PRO A 103 8.42 -31.56 -2.24
N ASN A 104 8.90 -32.11 -3.35
CA ASN A 104 8.23 -32.10 -4.66
C ASN A 104 8.01 -30.71 -5.29
N VAL A 105 8.69 -29.66 -4.80
CA VAL A 105 8.60 -28.30 -5.36
C VAL A 105 9.95 -27.84 -5.91
N SER A 106 9.99 -27.53 -7.21
CA SER A 106 11.13 -26.83 -7.82
C SER A 106 11.03 -25.33 -7.53
N VAL A 107 12.10 -24.74 -7.01
CA VAL A 107 12.19 -23.31 -6.69
C VAL A 107 12.89 -22.57 -7.82
N SER A 108 12.33 -21.43 -8.25
CA SER A 108 12.90 -20.57 -9.31
C SER A 108 13.74 -19.42 -8.76
N THR A 109 13.29 -18.77 -7.69
CA THR A 109 13.92 -17.54 -7.17
C THR A 109 13.53 -17.33 -5.71
N VAL A 110 14.47 -16.80 -4.93
CA VAL A 110 14.26 -16.36 -3.55
C VAL A 110 14.43 -14.84 -3.49
N TYR A 111 13.52 -14.16 -2.80
CA TYR A 111 13.56 -12.71 -2.59
C TYR A 111 13.66 -12.38 -1.10
N GLY A 112 14.47 -11.37 -0.74
CA GLY A 112 14.71 -11.00 0.66
C GLY A 112 15.71 -11.90 1.42
N ALA A 113 16.26 -12.91 0.74
CA ALA A 113 17.32 -13.78 1.23
C ALA A 113 18.26 -14.22 0.11
N GLN A 114 19.52 -14.47 0.45
CA GLN A 114 20.52 -15.09 -0.41
C GLN A 114 20.32 -16.61 -0.36
N TRP A 115 20.13 -17.25 -1.52
CA TRP A 115 20.14 -18.71 -1.63
C TRP A 115 21.58 -19.21 -1.72
N LEU A 116 22.02 -19.96 -0.71
CA LEU A 116 23.42 -20.36 -0.54
C LEU A 116 23.79 -21.63 -1.33
N ASN A 117 22.82 -22.48 -1.65
CA ASN A 117 23.02 -23.76 -2.34
C ASN A 117 22.07 -23.99 -3.54
N PRO A 118 22.03 -23.10 -4.55
CA PRO A 118 21.07 -23.16 -5.66
C PRO A 118 21.20 -24.40 -6.57
N ASN A 119 22.32 -25.12 -6.49
CA ASN A 119 22.59 -26.31 -7.30
C ASN A 119 22.38 -27.63 -6.53
N GLU A 120 22.02 -27.58 -5.24
CA GLU A 120 21.76 -28.77 -4.42
C GLU A 120 20.26 -29.12 -4.42
N THR A 121 19.93 -30.41 -4.48
CA THR A 121 18.55 -30.90 -4.42
C THR A 121 18.10 -31.16 -2.98
N GLY A 122 16.91 -30.70 -2.60
CA GLY A 122 16.25 -31.08 -1.34
C GLY A 122 16.02 -29.89 -0.40
N GLU A 123 17.02 -29.53 0.40
CA GLU A 123 16.92 -28.48 1.43
C GLU A 123 17.59 -27.18 0.98
N LEU A 124 16.85 -26.09 0.95
CA LEU A 124 17.35 -24.76 0.59
C LEU A 124 17.96 -24.09 1.83
N LYS A 125 19.24 -23.73 1.75
CA LYS A 125 19.92 -22.92 2.76
C LYS A 125 19.83 -21.46 2.37
N LEU A 126 19.22 -20.64 3.23
CA LEU A 126 18.96 -19.23 2.96
C LEU A 126 19.58 -18.36 4.05
N ARG A 127 20.34 -17.33 3.66
CA ARG A 127 20.74 -16.23 4.56
C ARG A 127 19.80 -15.06 4.33
N LEU A 128 18.99 -14.72 5.33
CA LEU A 128 18.03 -13.62 5.18
C LEU A 128 18.77 -12.27 5.07
N HIS A 129 18.16 -11.25 4.47
CA HIS A 129 18.74 -9.90 4.42
C HIS A 129 17.69 -8.78 4.24
N SER A 130 16.40 -9.10 4.20
CA SER A 130 15.31 -8.11 4.23
C SER A 130 14.56 -8.21 5.56
N SER A 131 14.36 -7.08 6.25
CA SER A 131 13.65 -7.06 7.55
C SER A 131 12.16 -7.41 7.47
N LYS A 132 11.66 -7.58 6.24
CA LYS A 132 10.28 -7.91 5.89
C LYS A 132 10.23 -8.66 4.55
N ALA A 133 9.28 -9.57 4.37
CA ALA A 133 9.07 -10.23 3.08
C ALA A 133 8.67 -9.18 2.01
N PRO A 134 9.27 -9.16 0.80
CA PRO A 134 9.01 -8.13 -0.22
C PRO A 134 7.53 -7.99 -0.62
N THR A 135 7.05 -6.75 -0.74
CA THR A 135 5.61 -6.42 -0.85
C THR A 135 5.02 -6.47 -2.25
N GLY A 136 5.80 -6.73 -3.31
CA GLY A 136 5.24 -6.82 -4.66
C GLY A 136 6.07 -7.60 -5.66
N PHE A 137 5.44 -7.97 -6.78
CA PHE A 137 6.13 -8.30 -8.03
C PHE A 137 6.13 -7.06 -8.90
N THR A 138 7.25 -6.34 -8.91
CA THR A 138 7.36 -5.02 -9.55
C THR A 138 8.43 -5.04 -10.64
N SER A 139 8.10 -4.53 -11.83
CA SER A 139 9.10 -4.10 -12.80
C SER A 139 9.36 -2.61 -12.64
N VAL A 140 10.58 -2.25 -12.26
CA VAL A 140 11.03 -0.86 -12.23
C VAL A 140 11.57 -0.50 -13.60
N LEU A 141 11.02 0.55 -14.22
CA LEU A 141 11.57 1.10 -15.46
C LEU A 141 12.82 1.95 -15.15
N PRO A 142 13.78 2.07 -16.09
CA PRO A 142 14.91 2.99 -15.92
C PRO A 142 14.42 4.40 -15.58
N LYS A 143 15.01 4.98 -14.52
CA LYS A 143 14.74 6.35 -14.08
C LYS A 143 15.01 7.33 -15.23
N SER A 144 14.14 8.32 -15.40
CA SER A 144 14.26 9.34 -16.44
C SER A 144 14.18 10.71 -15.78
N GLY A 145 15.30 11.43 -15.71
CA GLY A 145 15.41 12.66 -14.92
C GLY A 145 15.00 12.40 -13.47
N ALA A 146 14.10 13.22 -12.93
CA ALA A 146 13.56 13.02 -11.59
C ALA A 146 12.44 11.97 -11.50
N VAL A 147 12.04 11.33 -12.60
CA VAL A 147 10.88 10.41 -12.64
C VAL A 147 11.32 8.95 -12.52
N SER A 148 10.74 8.26 -11.53
CA SER A 148 10.83 6.81 -11.30
C SER A 148 9.46 6.18 -11.53
N MET A 149 9.40 4.98 -12.12
CA MET A 149 8.15 4.26 -12.36
C MET A 149 8.30 2.77 -12.05
N GLY A 150 7.37 2.25 -11.25
CA GLY A 150 7.25 0.84 -10.88
C GLY A 150 5.90 0.29 -11.30
N ILE A 151 5.94 -0.71 -12.18
CA ILE A 151 4.77 -1.45 -12.66
C ILE A 151 4.58 -2.65 -11.75
N PHE A 152 3.46 -2.69 -11.04
CA PHE A 152 3.02 -3.84 -10.27
C PHE A 152 2.15 -4.74 -11.16
N HIS A 153 2.28 -6.05 -10.99
CA HIS A 153 1.85 -7.02 -12.01
C HIS A 153 0.56 -7.78 -11.66
N ASN A 154 -0.05 -7.52 -10.48
CA ASN A 154 -1.35 -8.06 -10.02
C ASN A 154 -1.55 -9.51 -10.46
N VAL A 155 -0.63 -10.37 -10.06
CA VAL A 155 -0.42 -11.65 -10.72
C VAL A 155 -1.42 -12.69 -10.23
N GLU A 156 -2.33 -13.13 -11.10
CA GLU A 156 -3.34 -14.15 -10.78
C GLU A 156 -2.72 -15.39 -10.10
N GLY A 157 -3.37 -15.81 -9.01
CA GLY A 157 -2.89 -16.78 -8.04
C GLY A 157 -2.28 -16.14 -6.78
N LEU A 158 -1.73 -14.91 -6.83
CA LEU A 158 -1.10 -14.28 -5.66
C LEU A 158 -2.08 -13.66 -4.64
N GLN A 159 -3.39 -13.77 -4.89
CA GLN A 159 -4.43 -13.14 -4.08
C GLN A 159 -4.30 -13.40 -2.58
N ALA A 160 -4.26 -12.32 -1.80
CA ALA A 160 -4.27 -12.34 -0.35
C ALA A 160 -5.02 -11.12 0.22
N GLY A 161 -5.26 -11.11 1.54
CA GLY A 161 -6.00 -10.06 2.23
C GLY A 161 -7.37 -9.81 1.58
N LYS A 162 -7.67 -8.56 1.25
CA LYS A 162 -8.96 -8.15 0.65
C LYS A 162 -9.22 -8.67 -0.77
N TYR A 163 -8.20 -9.19 -1.47
CA TYR A 163 -8.37 -9.80 -2.79
C TYR A 163 -8.43 -11.34 -2.73
N ARG A 164 -8.33 -11.95 -1.54
CA ARG A 164 -8.33 -13.40 -1.36
C ARG A 164 -9.60 -14.04 -1.96
N GLY A 165 -9.40 -14.99 -2.87
CA GLY A 165 -10.48 -15.77 -3.47
C GLY A 165 -11.33 -15.05 -4.53
N ILE A 166 -10.98 -13.82 -4.92
CA ILE A 166 -11.63 -13.09 -6.02
C ILE A 166 -10.65 -12.82 -7.17
N PRO A 167 -11.08 -12.87 -8.44
CA PRO A 167 -10.24 -12.43 -9.56
C PRO A 167 -9.83 -10.96 -9.38
N TYR A 168 -8.68 -10.58 -9.93
CA TYR A 168 -8.30 -9.17 -9.85
C TYR A 168 -9.17 -8.27 -10.73
N PRO A 169 -9.39 -7.00 -10.32
CA PRO A 169 -10.27 -6.07 -11.01
C PRO A 169 -9.63 -5.58 -12.32
N LYS A 170 -9.93 -6.29 -13.42
CA LYS A 170 -9.28 -6.12 -14.73
C LYS A 170 -9.40 -4.71 -15.31
N ASN A 171 -10.54 -4.04 -15.11
CA ASN A 171 -10.77 -2.69 -15.64
C ASN A 171 -9.89 -1.68 -14.92
N GLU A 172 -9.82 -1.77 -13.58
CA GLU A 172 -8.97 -0.94 -12.74
C GLU A 172 -7.49 -1.21 -12.98
N ILE A 173 -7.09 -2.46 -13.21
CA ILE A 173 -5.74 -2.83 -13.67
C ILE A 173 -5.38 -2.08 -14.96
N GLN A 174 -6.19 -2.23 -16.01
CA GLN A 174 -5.92 -1.55 -17.27
C GLN A 174 -5.94 -0.02 -17.13
N ALA A 175 -6.85 0.53 -16.32
CA ALA A 175 -6.97 1.96 -16.11
C ALA A 175 -5.78 2.55 -15.34
N HIS A 176 -5.30 1.91 -14.27
CA HIS A 176 -4.13 2.41 -13.54
C HIS A 176 -2.87 2.31 -14.39
N LEU A 177 -2.71 1.27 -15.21
CA LEU A 177 -1.58 1.18 -16.15
C LEU A 177 -1.64 2.34 -17.15
N ASN A 178 -2.79 2.60 -17.76
CA ASN A 178 -2.99 3.73 -18.67
C ASN A 178 -2.68 5.07 -17.98
N TYR A 179 -3.15 5.27 -16.75
CA TYR A 179 -2.85 6.47 -15.98
C TYR A 179 -1.37 6.58 -15.61
N LEU A 180 -0.65 5.50 -15.29
CA LEU A 180 0.77 5.58 -14.97
C LEU A 180 1.62 5.95 -16.20
N PHE A 181 1.34 5.35 -17.36
CA PHE A 181 2.05 5.69 -18.59
C PHE A 181 1.71 7.11 -19.08
N ALA A 182 0.44 7.51 -19.02
CA ALA A 182 0.05 8.87 -19.39
C ALA A 182 0.57 9.92 -18.38
N ALA A 183 0.66 9.59 -17.09
CA ALA A 183 1.33 10.44 -16.10
C ALA A 183 2.83 10.56 -16.41
N ARG A 184 3.52 9.47 -16.77
CA ARG A 184 4.93 9.51 -17.18
C ARG A 184 5.16 10.42 -18.38
N GLU A 185 4.31 10.35 -19.41
CA GLU A 185 4.41 11.24 -20.56
C GLU A 185 4.05 12.69 -20.23
N MET A 186 3.06 12.92 -19.35
CA MET A 186 2.75 14.26 -18.82
C MET A 186 3.95 14.86 -18.05
N MET A 187 4.67 14.05 -17.26
CA MET A 187 5.90 14.48 -16.58
C MET A 187 7.03 14.78 -17.58
N ARG A 188 7.11 14.05 -18.70
CA ARG A 188 8.06 14.31 -19.79
C ARG A 188 7.79 15.64 -20.49
N GLU A 189 6.54 15.89 -20.89
CA GLU A 189 6.11 17.17 -21.49
C GLU A 189 6.27 18.37 -20.53
N MET A 190 6.33 18.11 -19.22
CA MET A 190 6.61 19.10 -18.18
C MET A 190 8.11 19.22 -17.81
N GLY A 191 9.02 18.58 -18.56
CA GLY A 191 10.46 18.69 -18.39
C GLY A 191 11.03 17.98 -17.14
N PHE A 192 10.22 17.20 -16.41
CA PHE A 192 10.72 16.50 -15.21
C PHE A 192 11.68 15.36 -15.55
N THR A 193 11.64 14.86 -16.79
CA THR A 193 12.50 13.79 -17.31
C THR A 193 13.88 14.25 -17.76
N ASP A 194 14.10 15.55 -17.88
CA ASP A 194 15.25 16.10 -18.60
C ASP A 194 16.48 16.25 -17.70
N SER A 195 16.25 16.31 -16.38
CA SER A 195 17.28 16.36 -15.34
C SER A 195 16.76 15.76 -14.05
N GLU A 196 17.67 15.14 -13.27
CA GLU A 196 17.36 14.68 -11.90
C GLU A 196 17.11 15.85 -10.94
N ASP A 197 17.65 17.04 -11.24
CA ASP A 197 17.46 18.28 -10.47
C ASP A 197 16.17 19.03 -10.83
N SER A 198 15.32 18.47 -11.70
CA SER A 198 14.04 19.08 -12.10
C SER A 198 13.05 19.25 -10.92
N VAL A 199 13.28 18.54 -9.81
CA VAL A 199 12.72 18.77 -8.47
C VAL A 199 13.79 18.42 -7.42
N LYS A 200 13.76 19.00 -6.21
CA LYS A 200 14.57 18.46 -5.09
C LYS A 200 13.87 17.26 -4.46
N GLY A 201 14.02 16.11 -5.10
CA GLY A 201 13.45 14.82 -4.71
C GLY A 201 13.39 13.83 -5.88
N THR A 202 12.42 12.93 -5.85
CA THR A 202 12.09 12.02 -6.95
C THR A 202 10.56 11.92 -7.06
N ILE A 203 10.07 12.02 -8.29
CA ILE A 203 8.67 11.79 -8.64
C ILE A 203 8.50 10.29 -8.86
N ASN A 204 7.69 9.63 -8.04
CA ASN A 204 7.48 8.18 -8.10
C ASN A 204 6.05 7.89 -8.62
N LEU A 205 5.97 7.06 -9.65
CA LEU A 205 4.75 6.61 -10.30
C LEU A 205 4.56 5.10 -10.06
N TYR A 206 3.59 4.72 -9.22
CA TYR A 206 3.36 3.33 -8.81
C TYR A 206 1.89 2.91 -8.99
N GLY A 207 1.67 1.67 -9.41
CA GLY A 207 0.36 1.00 -9.33
C GLY A 207 0.10 0.43 -7.94
N PHE A 208 -1.14 -0.01 -7.70
CA PHE A 208 -1.50 -0.75 -6.49
C PHE A 208 -1.01 -2.21 -6.56
N GLU A 209 -0.58 -2.79 -5.44
CA GLU A 209 -0.24 -4.21 -5.36
C GLU A 209 -1.01 -4.97 -4.28
N THR A 210 -1.40 -6.15 -4.72
CA THR A 210 -2.31 -7.09 -4.09
C THR A 210 -1.60 -8.14 -3.23
N ASN A 211 -0.27 -8.16 -3.37
CA ASN A 211 0.73 -8.47 -2.37
C ASN A 211 0.38 -8.15 -0.89
N PHE A 212 -0.17 -9.05 -0.09
CA PHE A 212 -0.48 -8.79 1.34
C PHE A 212 0.66 -9.02 2.40
N PRO A 213 1.96 -9.23 2.09
CA PRO A 213 2.92 -9.48 3.15
C PRO A 213 3.21 -8.21 3.96
N ASN A 214 3.52 -8.41 5.24
CA ASN A 214 3.60 -7.44 6.33
C ASN A 214 2.32 -6.63 6.56
N GLY A 215 1.18 -7.05 6.00
CA GLY A 215 -0.09 -6.33 6.10
C GLY A 215 -0.19 -5.10 5.20
N HIS A 216 0.59 -5.04 4.11
CA HIS A 216 0.45 -4.01 3.09
C HIS A 216 -0.87 -4.22 2.33
N VAL A 217 -1.79 -3.24 2.37
CA VAL A 217 -3.14 -3.37 1.78
C VAL A 217 -3.35 -2.26 0.76
N ASP A 218 -2.99 -2.52 -0.50
CA ASP A 218 -3.33 -1.59 -1.59
C ASP A 218 -4.75 -1.89 -2.10
N PHE A 219 -5.72 -1.57 -1.24
CA PHE A 219 -7.15 -1.68 -1.52
C PHE A 219 -7.88 -0.44 -1.00
N PRO A 220 -8.84 0.13 -1.75
CA PRO A 220 -9.32 -0.30 -3.08
C PRO A 220 -8.29 -0.03 -4.21
N PRO A 221 -8.52 -0.51 -5.45
CA PRO A 221 -7.62 -0.25 -6.59
C PRO A 221 -7.33 1.24 -6.82
N HIS A 222 -6.06 1.57 -7.09
CA HIS A 222 -5.60 2.95 -7.27
C HIS A 222 -4.28 3.05 -8.02
N PHE A 223 -3.82 4.28 -8.25
CA PHE A 223 -2.43 4.57 -8.60
C PHE A 223 -1.89 5.74 -7.78
N HIS A 224 -0.56 5.85 -7.77
CA HIS A 224 0.18 6.87 -7.05
C HIS A 224 0.88 7.82 -8.02
N ILE A 225 0.79 9.11 -7.70
CA ILE A 225 1.79 10.11 -8.06
C ILE A 225 2.33 10.63 -6.74
N MET A 226 3.64 10.52 -6.53
CA MET A 226 4.28 10.92 -5.29
C MET A 226 5.50 11.79 -5.55
N LEU A 227 5.77 12.77 -4.69
CA LEU A 227 7.03 13.48 -4.63
C LEU A 227 7.69 13.15 -3.29
N MET A 228 8.91 12.60 -3.33
CA MET A 228 9.63 12.10 -2.15
C MET A 228 11.06 12.63 -2.16
N TRP A 229 11.58 13.11 -1.03
CA TRP A 229 12.97 13.58 -0.94
C TRP A 229 13.80 12.96 0.20
N ASN A 230 13.13 12.29 1.15
CA ASN A 230 13.77 11.51 2.21
C ASN A 230 13.02 10.19 2.41
N GLY A 231 12.73 9.51 1.29
CA GLY A 231 11.90 8.30 1.27
C GLY A 231 10.55 8.51 1.97
N TRP A 232 10.18 7.58 2.85
CA TRP A 232 8.91 7.59 3.58
C TRP A 232 8.84 8.59 4.75
N GLN A 233 9.93 9.30 5.07
CA GLN A 233 9.91 10.34 6.10
C GLN A 233 9.38 11.67 5.55
N ASP A 234 9.70 11.98 4.29
CA ASP A 234 9.34 13.25 3.65
C ASP A 234 8.81 13.01 2.24
N ASN A 235 7.49 13.02 2.13
CA ASN A 235 6.77 12.66 0.92
C ASN A 235 5.34 13.20 0.88
N HIS A 236 4.94 13.64 -0.32
CA HIS A 236 3.56 13.92 -0.71
C HIS A 236 3.08 12.75 -1.54
N PHE A 237 2.08 12.00 -1.07
CA PHE A 237 1.68 10.73 -1.67
C PHE A 237 0.18 10.64 -1.91
N CYS A 238 -0.17 10.44 -3.17
CA CYS A 238 -1.54 10.30 -3.63
C CYS A 238 -1.93 8.83 -3.77
N HIS A 239 -3.21 8.55 -3.52
CA HIS A 239 -3.86 7.29 -3.88
C HIS A 239 -5.10 7.68 -4.68
N TYR A 240 -4.96 7.76 -6.00
CA TYR A 240 -6.07 8.09 -6.89
C TYR A 240 -6.97 6.86 -7.03
N ILE A 241 -8.01 6.80 -6.21
CA ILE A 241 -8.88 5.64 -6.07
C ILE A 241 -9.76 5.49 -7.32
N LEU A 242 -9.83 4.28 -7.85
CA LEU A 242 -10.61 3.93 -9.03
C LEU A 242 -11.94 3.26 -8.66
N ASN A 243 -12.93 3.41 -9.53
CA ASN A 243 -14.13 2.56 -9.55
C ASN A 243 -14.03 1.43 -10.58
N GLU A 244 -15.01 0.53 -10.60
CA GLU A 244 -15.19 -0.60 -11.53
C GLU A 244 -15.10 -0.27 -13.04
N LYS A 245 -15.22 1.02 -13.41
CA LYS A 245 -15.09 1.52 -14.79
C LYS A 245 -13.72 2.14 -15.06
N GLY A 246 -12.80 2.07 -14.13
CA GLY A 246 -11.48 2.70 -14.21
C GLY A 246 -11.51 4.23 -14.19
N ARG A 247 -12.57 4.87 -13.68
CA ARG A 247 -12.59 6.33 -13.44
C ARG A 247 -12.14 6.63 -12.02
N ILE A 248 -11.45 7.75 -11.83
CA ILE A 248 -11.03 8.22 -10.51
C ILE A 248 -12.27 8.72 -9.75
N ILE A 249 -12.40 8.38 -8.47
CA ILE A 249 -13.50 8.83 -7.60
C ILE A 249 -13.09 9.83 -6.51
N HIS A 250 -11.83 9.78 -6.08
CA HIS A 250 -11.18 10.76 -5.20
C HIS A 250 -9.67 10.46 -5.15
N ASN A 251 -8.89 11.36 -4.57
CA ASN A 251 -7.53 11.07 -4.12
C ASN A 251 -7.52 10.92 -2.59
N SER A 252 -7.08 9.78 -2.07
CA SER A 252 -6.77 9.65 -0.64
C SER A 252 -5.33 10.10 -0.41
N ALA A 253 -5.13 11.42 -0.29
CA ALA A 253 -3.82 12.01 -0.11
C ALA A 253 -3.29 11.76 1.31
N GLN A 254 -1.99 11.56 1.43
CA GLN A 254 -1.28 11.70 2.70
C GLN A 254 -0.01 12.52 2.46
N VAL A 255 0.37 13.29 3.47
CA VAL A 255 1.57 14.13 3.44
C VAL A 255 2.36 13.91 4.71
N MET A 256 3.65 13.65 4.55
CA MET A 256 4.59 13.53 5.65
C MET A 256 5.77 14.48 5.43
N GLU A 257 6.11 15.22 6.47
CA GLU A 257 7.25 16.15 6.52
C GLU A 257 7.98 15.90 7.86
N ASN A 258 9.31 15.79 7.82
CA ASN A 258 10.17 15.41 8.94
C ASN A 258 9.73 14.13 9.68
N GLY A 259 9.18 13.16 8.96
CA GLY A 259 8.64 11.91 9.53
C GLY A 259 7.28 12.04 10.22
N ILE A 260 6.65 13.22 10.19
CA ILE A 260 5.37 13.51 10.85
C ILE A 260 4.27 13.65 9.79
N THR A 261 3.11 13.00 10.01
CA THR A 261 1.94 13.18 9.13
C THR A 261 1.31 14.56 9.33
N ILE A 262 1.25 15.34 8.25
CA ILE A 262 0.67 16.67 8.19
C ILE A 262 -0.84 16.52 7.97
N ARG A 263 -1.61 16.62 9.06
CA ARG A 263 -3.03 16.20 9.11
C ARG A 263 -3.93 17.08 8.26
N GLU A 264 -3.62 18.37 8.13
CA GLU A 264 -4.37 19.35 7.37
C GLU A 264 -4.18 19.23 5.84
N LYS A 265 -3.10 18.56 5.40
CA LYS A 265 -2.83 18.21 4.00
C LYS A 265 -3.19 16.76 3.67
N THR A 266 -3.49 15.95 4.68
CA THR A 266 -3.81 14.51 4.58
C THR A 266 -5.32 14.29 4.61
N GLY A 267 -5.83 13.41 3.73
CA GLY A 267 -7.23 12.99 3.73
C GLY A 267 -7.81 12.82 2.33
N ILE A 268 -9.13 12.69 2.28
CA ILE A 268 -9.88 12.53 1.03
C ILE A 268 -10.00 13.89 0.32
N GLN A 269 -9.39 13.97 -0.86
CA GLN A 269 -9.48 15.09 -1.79
C GLN A 269 -10.51 14.72 -2.88
N PRO A 270 -11.68 15.40 -2.94
CA PRO A 270 -12.77 15.05 -3.85
C PRO A 270 -12.44 15.40 -5.32
N LEU A 271 -13.27 14.94 -6.26
CA LEU A 271 -13.23 15.46 -7.64
C LEU A 271 -13.44 16.98 -7.63
N GLY A 272 -12.74 17.69 -8.52
CA GLY A 272 -12.66 19.16 -8.52
C GLY A 272 -11.59 19.76 -7.60
N SER A 273 -10.90 18.95 -6.79
CA SER A 273 -9.79 19.42 -5.94
C SER A 273 -8.47 19.61 -6.70
N THR A 274 -7.55 20.40 -6.14
CA THR A 274 -6.16 20.50 -6.58
C THR A 274 -5.23 20.16 -5.42
N MET A 275 -4.21 19.33 -5.67
CA MET A 275 -3.13 19.07 -4.72
C MET A 275 -1.81 19.66 -5.23
N GLU A 276 -1.07 20.31 -4.33
CA GLU A 276 0.24 20.91 -4.62
C GLU A 276 1.39 20.00 -4.17
N PHE A 277 2.48 20.02 -4.95
CA PHE A 277 3.69 19.24 -4.71
C PHE A 277 4.89 20.19 -4.59
N PRO A 278 5.11 20.79 -3.40
CA PRO A 278 6.38 21.40 -3.05
C PRO A 278 7.50 20.35 -2.96
N ASP A 279 8.71 20.74 -3.38
CA ASP A 279 9.92 19.95 -3.10
C ASP A 279 10.51 20.27 -1.72
N ALA A 280 11.66 19.69 -1.38
CA ALA A 280 12.36 19.87 -0.12
C ALA A 280 12.64 21.34 0.28
N THR A 281 12.53 22.29 -0.65
CA THR A 281 12.70 23.74 -0.40
C THR A 281 11.40 24.48 -0.06
N GLY A 282 10.26 23.78 -0.08
CA GLY A 282 8.92 24.37 0.01
C GLY A 282 8.42 24.96 -1.31
N LYS A 283 9.25 24.99 -2.37
CA LYS A 283 8.85 25.50 -3.69
C LYS A 283 7.91 24.52 -4.38
N ILE A 284 6.66 24.94 -4.65
CA ILE A 284 5.71 24.21 -5.49
C ILE A 284 6.34 23.94 -6.87
N ARG A 285 6.51 22.66 -7.21
CA ARG A 285 7.07 22.22 -8.49
C ARG A 285 5.99 21.94 -9.51
N PHE A 286 4.91 21.34 -9.06
CA PHE A 286 3.70 21.12 -9.85
C PHE A 286 2.48 21.09 -8.93
N SER A 287 1.31 21.28 -9.53
CA SER A 287 0.03 20.96 -8.91
C SER A 287 -0.76 20.03 -9.83
N VAL A 288 -1.61 19.19 -9.23
CA VAL A 288 -2.45 18.23 -9.92
C VAL A 288 -3.91 18.50 -9.56
N TYR A 289 -4.69 18.92 -10.54
CA TYR A 289 -6.14 19.06 -10.46
C TYR A 289 -6.81 17.74 -10.84
N LEU A 290 -7.77 17.32 -10.02
CA LEU A 290 -8.55 16.11 -10.20
C LEU A 290 -9.87 16.46 -10.90
N ARG A 291 -10.09 15.99 -12.12
CA ARG A 291 -11.23 16.41 -12.95
C ARG A 291 -12.58 16.00 -12.33
N GLU A 292 -13.57 16.89 -12.40
CA GLU A 292 -14.93 16.69 -11.84
C GLU A 292 -15.65 15.45 -12.38
N ASP A 293 -15.34 15.03 -13.61
CA ASP A 293 -15.90 13.86 -14.28
C ASP A 293 -15.21 12.52 -13.94
N GLY A 294 -14.12 12.56 -13.17
CA GLY A 294 -13.29 11.39 -12.83
C GLY A 294 -12.49 10.80 -14.01
N THR A 295 -12.45 11.48 -15.17
CA THR A 295 -11.78 10.97 -16.38
C THR A 295 -10.25 11.04 -16.31
N GLY A 296 -9.69 11.86 -15.42
CA GLY A 296 -8.25 11.95 -15.24
C GLY A 296 -7.77 13.16 -14.46
N LEU A 297 -6.54 13.58 -14.75
CA LEU A 297 -5.79 14.58 -13.99
C LEU A 297 -5.25 15.67 -14.92
N GLU A 298 -5.13 16.90 -14.40
CA GLU A 298 -4.49 18.01 -15.09
C GLU A 298 -3.30 18.52 -14.28
N MET A 299 -2.12 18.53 -14.88
CA MET A 299 -0.91 19.03 -14.25
C MET A 299 -0.63 20.47 -14.66
N SER A 300 -0.33 21.31 -13.68
CA SER A 300 0.17 22.67 -13.88
C SER A 300 1.58 22.78 -13.31
N VAL A 301 2.52 23.32 -14.10
CA VAL A 301 3.88 23.65 -13.66
C VAL A 301 4.07 25.17 -13.80
N PRO A 302 4.63 25.88 -12.79
CA PRO A 302 4.82 27.32 -12.86
C PRO A 302 5.60 27.75 -14.11
N GLY A 303 4.99 28.61 -14.93
CA GLY A 303 5.58 29.11 -16.17
C GLY A 303 5.41 28.21 -17.41
N MET A 304 4.74 27.06 -17.29
CA MET A 304 4.48 26.15 -18.41
C MET A 304 2.99 26.07 -18.77
N LYS A 305 2.70 25.65 -20.01
CA LYS A 305 1.33 25.33 -20.42
C LYS A 305 0.86 24.07 -19.67
N LYS A 306 -0.33 24.14 -19.06
CA LYS A 306 -1.01 23.00 -18.44
C LYS A 306 -1.06 21.80 -19.41
N GLN A 307 -0.77 20.61 -18.88
CA GLN A 307 -0.94 19.33 -19.56
C GLN A 307 -2.06 18.52 -18.89
N ALA A 308 -2.68 17.60 -19.64
CA ALA A 308 -3.78 16.80 -19.14
C ALA A 308 -3.57 15.33 -19.49
N MET A 309 -3.81 14.47 -18.51
CA MET A 309 -3.96 13.04 -18.65
C MET A 309 -5.46 12.74 -18.61
N ILE A 310 -6.02 12.36 -19.76
CA ILE A 310 -7.46 12.09 -19.91
C ILE A 310 -7.63 10.66 -20.42
N ARG A 311 -8.47 9.87 -19.74
CA ARG A 311 -8.91 8.57 -20.26
C ARG A 311 -9.99 8.78 -21.32
N SER A 312 -9.75 8.31 -22.55
CA SER A 312 -10.80 8.14 -23.54
C SER A 312 -11.78 7.06 -23.11
N GLU A 313 -13.06 7.22 -23.46
CA GLU A 313 -14.11 6.22 -23.18
C GLU A 313 -13.96 4.96 -24.05
#